data_AF-A0AAW5E966-F1
#
_entry.id   AF-A0AAW5E966-F1
#
_cell.length_a   1.000
_cell.length_b   1.000
_cell.length_c   1.000
_cell.angle_alpha   90.00
_cell.angle_beta   90.00
_cell.angle_gamma   90.00
#
_symmetry.space_group_name_H-M   'P 1'
#
loop_
_entity.id
_entity.type
_entity.pdbx_description
1 polymer ?
#
loop_
_entity_poly.entity_id
_entity_poly.type
_entity_poly.pdbx_seq_one_letter_code
_entity_poly.pdbx_strand_id
1 'polypeptide(L)'
;MFKKYLKNQNGLTLVELLAVIVILGIIAAIAVPSIGGIIDNSKKDAHIANAQQMVSGAKIAVSANSDLLPAKDSGVRYIPLEYLIDSGYLDAFSDPDGGDYSKGTTKLSDDDVIALKAAPTTSYVLITKKASIYEYSVYLLGENRHIGPELIGDIDRSKVTDNTP
;
A
#
# COMPACT_ATOMS: atom_id res chain seq x y z
N MET A 1 58.85 -38.89 13.59
CA MET A 1 59.08 -37.50 14.04
C MET A 1 58.01 -36.60 13.43
N PHE A 2 57.06 -36.09 14.22
CA PHE A 2 56.09 -35.08 13.79
C PHE A 2 56.51 -33.71 14.34
N LYS A 3 56.90 -32.79 13.46
CA LYS A 3 57.35 -31.45 13.79
C LYS A 3 56.12 -30.58 14.09
N LYS A 4 55.84 -30.32 15.37
CA LYS A 4 54.76 -29.42 15.80
C LYS A 4 55.08 -27.98 15.38
N TYR A 5 54.36 -27.45 14.41
CA TYR A 5 54.28 -26.02 14.16
C TYR A 5 53.47 -25.38 15.31
N LEU A 6 54.15 -24.75 16.26
CA LEU A 6 53.52 -23.85 17.24
C LEU A 6 53.07 -22.60 16.47
N LYS A 7 51.79 -22.57 16.08
CA LYS A 7 51.14 -21.38 15.50
C LYS A 7 51.12 -20.29 16.55
N ASN A 8 51.80 -19.18 16.27
CA ASN A 8 51.84 -18.00 17.11
C ASN A 8 50.44 -17.36 17.13
N GLN A 9 49.66 -17.60 18.18
CA GLN A 9 48.36 -16.95 18.38
C GLN A 9 48.59 -15.61 19.04
N ASN A 10 48.95 -14.61 18.25
CA ASN A 10 48.90 -13.22 18.70
C ASN A 10 47.41 -12.87 18.90
N GLY A 11 46.97 -12.83 20.15
CA GLY A 11 45.61 -12.45 20.52
C GLY A 11 45.37 -10.96 20.24
N LEU A 12 44.17 -10.64 19.73
CA LEU A 12 43.68 -9.26 19.64
C LEU A 12 43.73 -8.60 21.02
N THR A 13 44.22 -7.37 21.08
CA THR A 13 44.21 -6.61 22.32
C THR A 13 42.80 -6.08 22.61
N LEU A 14 42.44 -5.92 23.89
CA LEU A 14 41.15 -5.35 24.27
C LEU A 14 40.94 -3.94 23.68
N VAL A 15 42.02 -3.17 23.50
CA VAL A 15 41.99 -1.82 22.95
C VAL A 15 41.58 -1.82 21.47
N GLU A 16 42.07 -2.77 20.68
CA GLU A 16 41.67 -2.91 19.27
C GLU A 16 40.19 -3.25 19.14
N LEU A 17 39.69 -4.16 19.98
CA LEU A 17 38.27 -4.51 19.99
C LEU A 17 37.41 -3.31 20.46
N LEU A 18 37.89 -2.56 21.45
CA LEU A 18 37.22 -1.36 21.97
C LEU A 18 37.08 -0.27 20.90
N ALA A 19 38.15 -0.02 20.12
CA ALA A 19 38.10 0.99 19.06
C ALA A 19 37.04 0.65 17.99
N VAL A 20 36.90 -0.62 17.62
CA VAL A 20 35.92 -1.08 16.62
C VAL A 20 34.49 -0.90 17.12
N ILE A 21 34.18 -1.31 18.35
CA ILE A 21 32.81 -1.19 18.88
C ILE A 21 32.39 0.28 19.03
N VAL A 22 33.32 1.19 19.33
CA VAL A 22 33.04 2.63 19.40
C VAL A 22 32.66 3.17 18.03
N ILE A 23 33.43 2.83 16.98
CA ILE A 23 33.12 3.24 15.61
C ILE A 23 31.77 2.67 15.16
N LEU A 24 31.51 1.38 15.41
CA LEU A 24 30.23 0.74 15.09
C LEU A 24 29.06 1.40 15.85
N GLY A 25 29.27 1.79 17.10
CA GLY A 25 28.28 2.50 17.90
C GLY A 25 27.89 3.86 17.31
N ILE A 26 28.87 4.65 16.86
CA ILE A 26 28.61 5.95 16.21
C ILE A 26 27.84 5.76 14.89
N ILE A 27 28.26 4.79 14.06
CA ILE A 27 27.57 4.49 12.79
C ILE A 27 26.14 4.04 13.06
N ALA A 28 25.93 3.12 14.01
CA ALA A 28 24.61 2.62 14.36
C ALA A 28 23.67 3.74 14.86
N ALA A 29 24.20 4.67 15.67
CA ALA A 29 23.42 5.79 16.20
C ALA A 29 22.81 6.69 15.11
N ILE A 30 23.52 6.90 13.99
CA ILE A 30 23.05 7.71 12.86
C ILE A 30 22.20 6.86 11.89
N ALA A 31 22.62 5.61 11.64
CA ALA A 31 22.01 4.75 10.63
C ALA A 31 20.59 4.30 11.01
N VAL A 32 20.36 3.92 12.28
CA VAL A 32 19.06 3.39 12.75
C VAL A 32 17.88 4.34 12.49
N PRO A 33 17.91 5.63 12.93
CA PRO A 33 16.79 6.54 12.68
C PRO A 33 16.60 6.85 11.19
N SER A 34 17.69 6.91 10.40
CA SER A 34 17.60 7.17 8.96
C SER A 34 16.93 6.03 8.19
N ILE A 35 17.26 4.77 8.52
CA ILE A 35 16.69 3.59 7.87
C ILE A 35 15.18 3.49 8.17
N GLY A 36 14.75 3.80 9.40
CA GLY A 36 13.34 3.78 9.77
C GLY A 36 12.48 4.70 8.89
N GLY A 37 12.94 5.94 8.67
CA GLY A 37 12.22 6.89 7.81
C GLY A 37 12.22 6.50 6.33
N ILE A 38 13.27 5.84 5.83
CA ILE A 38 13.31 5.33 4.45
C ILE A 38 12.28 4.20 4.28
N ILE A 39 12.23 3.26 5.23
CA ILE A 39 11.27 2.15 5.20
C ILE A 39 9.83 2.69 5.23
N ASP A 40 9.54 3.68 6.08
CA ASP A 40 8.21 4.29 6.15
C ASP A 40 7.79 4.92 4.82
N ASN A 41 8.69 5.68 4.19
CA ASN A 41 8.43 6.28 2.88
C ASN A 41 8.23 5.21 1.79
N SER A 42 9.04 4.13 1.79
CA SER A 42 8.87 3.02 0.85
C SER A 42 7.52 2.31 1.02
N LYS A 43 7.03 2.17 2.25
CA LYS A 43 5.69 1.62 2.50
C LYS A 43 4.59 2.55 1.98
N LYS A 44 4.69 3.86 2.21
CA LYS A 44 3.77 4.86 1.65
C LYS A 44 3.75 4.82 0.12
N ASP A 45 4.91 4.70 -0.51
CA ASP A 45 5.02 4.55 -1.96
C ASP A 45 4.35 3.26 -2.47
N ALA A 46 4.51 2.15 -1.74
CA ALA A 46 3.85 0.90 -2.07
C ALA A 46 2.32 1.00 -1.94
N HIS A 47 1.81 1.71 -0.92
CA HIS A 47 0.37 2.00 -0.79
C HIS A 47 -0.16 2.80 -1.99
N ILE A 48 0.59 3.81 -2.44
CA ILE A 48 0.24 4.60 -3.63
C ILE A 48 0.21 3.71 -4.88
N ALA A 49 1.22 2.84 -5.04
CA ALA A 49 1.29 1.93 -6.17
C ALA A 49 0.09 0.96 -6.19
N ASN A 50 -0.26 0.36 -5.04
CA ASN A 50 -1.44 -0.48 -4.88
C ASN A 50 -2.73 0.28 -5.22
N ALA A 51 -2.83 1.55 -4.81
CA ALA A 51 -3.98 2.40 -5.11
C ALA A 51 -4.12 2.64 -6.62
N GLN A 52 -3.02 2.96 -7.30
CA GLN A 52 -2.97 3.16 -8.75
C GLN A 52 -3.27 1.87 -9.53
N GLN A 53 -2.77 0.72 -9.05
CA GLN A 53 -3.09 -0.58 -9.60
C GLN A 53 -4.59 -0.87 -9.49
N MET A 54 -5.19 -0.60 -8.33
CA MET A 54 -6.61 -0.82 -8.12
C MET A 54 -7.48 0.02 -9.05
N VAL A 55 -7.17 1.31 -9.22
CA VAL A 55 -7.84 2.18 -10.20
C VAL A 55 -7.66 1.65 -11.63
N SER A 56 -6.47 1.16 -11.96
CA SER A 56 -6.20 0.59 -13.29
C SER A 56 -7.04 -0.67 -13.52
N GLY A 57 -7.13 -1.56 -12.52
CA GLY A 57 -8.00 -2.73 -12.57
C GLY A 57 -9.47 -2.36 -12.72
N ALA A 58 -9.95 -1.33 -12.02
CA ALA A 58 -11.32 -0.83 -12.20
C ALA A 58 -11.57 -0.27 -13.62
N LYS A 59 -10.61 0.46 -14.21
CA LYS A 59 -10.71 0.92 -15.60
C LYS A 59 -10.78 -0.24 -16.60
N ILE A 60 -10.00 -1.30 -16.37
CA ILE A 60 -10.05 -2.52 -17.18
C ILE A 60 -11.43 -3.19 -17.02
N ALA A 61 -11.92 -3.34 -15.78
CA ALA A 61 -13.22 -3.91 -15.48
C ALA A 61 -14.35 -3.18 -16.21
N VAL A 62 -14.37 -1.85 -16.14
CA VAL A 62 -15.35 -0.99 -16.83
C VAL A 62 -15.23 -1.09 -18.35
N SER A 63 -14.01 -1.23 -18.88
CA SER A 63 -13.80 -1.41 -20.32
C SER A 63 -14.32 -2.77 -20.80
N ALA A 64 -14.28 -3.79 -19.95
CA ALA A 64 -14.83 -5.12 -20.24
C ALA A 64 -16.35 -5.18 -20.03
N ASN A 65 -16.89 -4.45 -19.06
CA ASN A 65 -18.30 -4.40 -18.72
C ASN A 65 -18.75 -2.95 -18.44
N SER A 66 -19.44 -2.35 -19.41
CA SER A 66 -19.96 -0.97 -19.30
C SER A 66 -21.05 -0.79 -18.24
N ASP A 67 -21.68 -1.88 -17.77
CA ASP A 67 -22.70 -1.82 -16.72
C ASP A 67 -22.10 -1.42 -15.36
N LEU A 68 -20.76 -1.55 -15.25
CA LEU A 68 -19.96 -1.04 -14.14
C LEU A 68 -19.77 0.48 -14.17
N LEU A 69 -20.40 1.19 -15.10
CA LEU A 69 -20.51 2.64 -15.05
C LEU A 69 -21.73 3.07 -14.23
N PRO A 70 -21.70 4.27 -13.63
CA PRO A 70 -22.90 4.85 -13.04
C PRO A 70 -23.96 5.12 -14.12
N ALA A 71 -25.19 4.63 -13.91
CA ALA A 71 -26.28 4.70 -14.88
C ALA A 71 -26.88 6.11 -15.07
N LYS A 72 -26.64 7.05 -14.15
CA LYS A 72 -27.18 8.42 -14.17
C LYS A 72 -26.08 9.43 -14.48
N ASP A 73 -26.44 10.57 -15.09
CA ASP A 73 -25.51 11.66 -15.45
C ASP A 73 -24.81 12.33 -14.24
N SER A 74 -25.30 12.07 -13.03
CA SER A 74 -24.65 12.44 -11.75
C SER A 74 -24.59 11.23 -10.80
N GLY A 75 -24.47 10.04 -11.38
CA GLY A 75 -24.38 8.79 -10.63
C GLY A 75 -22.97 8.56 -10.10
N VAL A 76 -22.93 7.78 -9.03
CA VAL A 76 -21.72 7.33 -8.36
C VAL A 76 -21.81 5.82 -8.27
N ARG A 77 -20.70 5.13 -8.50
CA ARG A 77 -20.63 3.66 -8.36
C ARG A 77 -19.36 3.26 -7.63
N TYR A 78 -19.51 2.34 -6.69
CA TYR A 78 -18.41 1.75 -5.93
C TYR A 78 -18.07 0.38 -6.54
N ILE A 79 -16.79 0.10 -6.71
CA ILE A 79 -16.29 -1.21 -7.10
C ILE A 79 -15.37 -1.72 -5.98
N PRO A 80 -15.78 -2.73 -5.20
CA PRO A 80 -14.97 -3.29 -4.13
C PRO A 80 -13.66 -3.90 -4.65
N LEU A 81 -12.62 -3.86 -3.82
CA LEU A 81 -11.32 -4.48 -4.13
C LEU A 81 -11.46 -5.99 -4.40
N GLU A 82 -12.24 -6.69 -3.58
CA GLU A 82 -12.44 -8.15 -3.70
C GLU A 82 -13.10 -8.52 -5.04
N TYR A 83 -14.07 -7.73 -5.51
CA TYR A 83 -14.69 -7.92 -6.82
C TYR A 83 -13.65 -7.84 -7.96
N LEU A 84 -12.73 -6.88 -7.90
CA LEU A 84 -11.69 -6.71 -8.93
C LEU A 84 -10.74 -7.90 -8.97
N ILE A 85 -10.42 -8.46 -7.81
CA ILE A 85 -9.54 -9.63 -7.67
C ILE A 85 -10.26 -10.90 -8.16
N ASP A 86 -11.47 -11.15 -7.65
CA ASP A 86 -12.26 -12.35 -7.98
C ASP A 86 -12.65 -12.40 -9.47
N SER A 87 -12.96 -11.23 -10.05
CA SER A 87 -13.26 -11.12 -11.49
C SER A 87 -12.01 -11.16 -12.38
N GLY A 88 -10.80 -11.21 -11.81
CA GLY A 88 -9.53 -11.29 -12.55
C GLY A 88 -9.10 -10.00 -13.24
N TYR A 89 -9.62 -8.85 -12.82
CA TYR A 89 -9.22 -7.53 -13.33
C TYR A 89 -8.01 -6.95 -12.60
N LEU A 90 -7.63 -7.53 -11.47
CA LEU A 90 -6.57 -7.07 -10.60
C LEU A 90 -5.89 -8.25 -9.91
N ASP A 91 -4.57 -8.29 -9.94
CA ASP A 91 -3.81 -9.26 -9.16
C ASP A 91 -3.90 -8.95 -7.68
N ALA A 92 -4.00 -9.98 -6.84
CA ALA A 92 -4.02 -9.81 -5.39
C ALA A 92 -2.71 -9.17 -4.91
N PHE A 93 -2.84 -8.12 -4.10
CA PHE A 93 -1.76 -7.48 -3.38
C PHE A 93 -2.11 -7.35 -1.90
N SER A 94 -1.09 -7.19 -1.06
CA SER A 94 -1.22 -7.09 0.40
C SER A 94 -0.80 -5.71 0.91
N ASP A 95 -1.16 -5.43 2.16
CA ASP A 95 -0.81 -4.19 2.83
C ASP A 95 0.72 -4.13 3.11
N PRO A 96 1.45 -3.11 2.62
CA PRO A 96 2.88 -2.91 2.90
C PRO A 96 3.25 -2.79 4.38
N ASP A 97 2.30 -2.45 5.26
CA ASP A 97 2.49 -2.45 6.71
C ASP A 97 2.35 -3.83 7.34
N GLY A 98 1.90 -4.83 6.58
CA GLY A 98 1.61 -6.18 7.02
C GLY A 98 0.10 -6.43 7.05
N GLY A 99 -0.28 -7.70 6.81
CA GLY A 99 -1.68 -8.08 6.70
C GLY A 99 -2.27 -7.80 5.31
N ASP A 100 -3.58 -7.64 5.27
CA ASP A 100 -4.35 -7.42 4.04
C ASP A 100 -5.20 -6.16 4.17
N TYR A 101 -5.48 -5.50 3.04
CA TYR A 101 -6.51 -4.47 2.98
C TYR A 101 -7.89 -5.07 3.25
N SER A 102 -8.80 -4.26 3.78
CA SER A 102 -10.23 -4.61 3.87
C SER A 102 -10.82 -4.71 2.47
N LYS A 103 -10.98 -5.92 1.91
CA LYS A 103 -11.25 -6.11 0.46
C LYS A 103 -12.71 -5.91 0.04
N GLY A 104 -13.66 -6.02 0.97
CA GLY A 104 -15.08 -5.88 0.67
C GLY A 104 -15.70 -7.15 0.07
N THR A 105 -16.60 -7.00 -0.90
CA THR A 105 -17.44 -8.09 -1.42
C THR A 105 -17.06 -8.50 -2.84
N THR A 106 -17.32 -9.77 -3.18
CA THR A 106 -17.16 -10.33 -4.53
C THR A 106 -18.30 -9.99 -5.48
N LYS A 107 -19.38 -9.39 -4.98
CA LYS A 107 -20.56 -9.03 -5.77
C LYS A 107 -20.87 -7.55 -5.60
N LEU A 108 -21.29 -6.94 -6.69
CA LEU A 108 -21.84 -5.59 -6.73
C LEU A 108 -23.33 -5.69 -6.42
N SER A 109 -23.80 -4.93 -5.45
CA SER A 109 -25.23 -4.77 -5.19
C SER A 109 -25.82 -3.74 -6.13
N ASP A 110 -27.08 -3.93 -6.55
CA ASP A 110 -27.83 -2.90 -7.29
C ASP A 110 -28.03 -1.62 -6.46
N ASP A 111 -27.90 -1.70 -5.14
CA ASP A 111 -27.90 -0.55 -4.22
C ASP A 111 -26.60 0.27 -4.27
N ASP A 112 -25.50 -0.29 -4.81
CA ASP A 112 -24.21 0.42 -5.00
C ASP A 112 -24.25 1.40 -6.18
N VAL A 113 -25.38 1.45 -6.91
CA VAL A 113 -25.60 2.18 -8.17
C VAL A 113 -26.20 3.57 -7.94
N ILE A 114 -26.79 3.83 -6.77
CA ILE A 114 -27.55 5.06 -6.52
C ILE A 114 -27.35 5.49 -5.08
N ALA A 115 -26.40 6.42 -4.87
CA ALA A 115 -26.27 7.16 -3.63
C ALA A 115 -26.47 6.29 -2.37
N LEU A 116 -25.55 5.35 -2.15
CA LEU A 116 -25.41 4.70 -0.86
C LEU A 116 -25.48 5.79 0.23
N LYS A 117 -26.45 5.65 1.13
CA LYS A 117 -26.63 6.52 2.31
C LYS A 117 -25.36 6.60 3.19
N ALA A 118 -24.38 5.72 2.99
CA ALA A 118 -23.07 5.74 3.63
C ALA A 118 -22.01 5.10 2.72
N ALA A 119 -20.80 5.67 2.67
CA ALA A 119 -19.68 5.08 1.96
C ALA A 119 -19.35 3.67 2.51
N PRO A 120 -18.92 2.71 1.66
CA PRO A 120 -18.49 1.40 2.14
C PRO A 120 -17.36 1.54 3.17
N THR A 121 -17.34 0.67 4.17
CA THR A 121 -16.28 0.62 5.19
C THR A 121 -15.10 -0.27 4.78
N THR A 122 -14.98 -0.55 3.48
CA THR A 122 -13.98 -1.45 2.90
C THR A 122 -13.25 -0.71 1.77
N SER A 123 -12.22 -1.31 1.20
CA SER A 123 -11.48 -0.75 0.07
C SER A 123 -12.31 -0.84 -1.22
N TYR A 124 -12.31 0.25 -2.00
CA TYR A 124 -13.06 0.34 -3.24
C TYR A 124 -12.49 1.40 -4.18
N VAL A 125 -12.83 1.29 -5.47
CA VAL A 125 -12.73 2.37 -6.44
C VAL A 125 -14.09 3.03 -6.60
N LEU A 126 -14.10 4.36 -6.53
CA LEU A 126 -15.26 5.20 -6.75
C LEU A 126 -15.23 5.76 -8.17
N ILE A 127 -16.29 5.51 -8.92
CA ILE A 127 -16.50 6.08 -10.26
C ILE A 127 -17.59 7.13 -10.15
N THR A 128 -17.26 8.37 -10.45
CA THR A 128 -18.21 9.49 -10.48
C THR A 128 -18.37 9.99 -11.90
N LYS A 129 -19.61 10.08 -12.39
CA LYS A 129 -19.90 10.73 -13.67
C LYS A 129 -20.15 12.22 -13.44
N LYS A 130 -19.32 13.06 -14.06
CA LYS A 130 -19.50 14.51 -14.14
C LYS A 130 -19.75 14.89 -15.60
N ALA A 131 -21.03 15.04 -15.96
CA ALA A 131 -21.45 15.26 -17.34
C ALA A 131 -20.92 14.16 -18.29
N SER A 132 -19.94 14.45 -19.15
CA SER A 132 -19.36 13.52 -20.11
C SER A 132 -18.03 12.89 -19.66
N ILE A 133 -17.58 13.18 -18.44
CA ILE A 133 -16.28 12.73 -17.91
C ILE A 133 -16.52 11.78 -16.73
N TYR A 134 -15.75 10.69 -16.68
CA TYR A 134 -15.69 9.77 -15.54
C TYR A 134 -14.45 10.04 -14.72
N GLU A 135 -14.64 10.34 -13.44
CA GLU A 135 -13.57 10.48 -12.46
C GLU A 135 -13.45 9.19 -11.64
N TYR A 136 -12.21 8.79 -11.39
CA TYR A 136 -11.88 7.60 -10.61
C TYR A 136 -11.15 8.04 -9.34
N SER A 137 -11.73 7.74 -8.19
CA SER A 137 -11.11 7.89 -6.89
C SER A 137 -10.88 6.54 -6.24
N VAL A 138 -9.85 6.41 -5.42
CA VAL A 138 -9.51 5.17 -4.71
C VAL A 138 -9.64 5.39 -3.22
N TYR A 139 -10.25 4.42 -2.55
CA TYR A 139 -10.21 4.27 -1.10
C TYR A 139 -9.54 2.93 -0.77
N LEU A 140 -8.41 2.97 -0.07
CA LEU A 140 -7.75 1.76 0.44
C LEU A 140 -7.72 1.81 1.95
N LEU A 141 -8.24 0.76 2.60
CA LEU A 141 -8.30 0.67 4.05
C LEU A 141 -7.45 -0.51 4.52
N GLY A 142 -6.27 -0.21 5.04
CA GLY A 142 -5.40 -1.15 5.74
C GLY A 142 -5.63 -1.12 7.26
N GLU A 143 -4.89 -1.95 8.00
CA GLU A 143 -4.96 -1.96 9.47
C GLU A 143 -4.25 -0.73 10.06
N ASN A 144 -3.05 -0.43 9.56
CA ASN A 144 -2.21 0.64 10.11
C ASN A 144 -2.39 1.98 9.39
N ARG A 145 -2.81 1.96 8.13
CA ARG A 145 -2.96 3.15 7.30
C ARG A 145 -4.14 3.02 6.37
N HIS A 146 -4.60 4.17 5.88
CA HIS A 146 -5.57 4.24 4.81
C HIS A 146 -5.19 5.30 3.79
N ILE A 147 -5.71 5.14 2.58
CA ILE A 147 -5.82 6.19 1.59
C ILE A 147 -7.30 6.53 1.51
N GLY A 148 -7.63 7.79 1.86
CA GLY A 148 -8.97 8.35 1.71
C GLY A 148 -9.41 8.40 0.24
N PRO A 149 -10.66 8.75 -0.08
CA PRO A 149 -11.13 8.75 -1.46
C PRO A 149 -10.38 9.84 -2.23
N GLU A 150 -9.36 9.43 -2.98
CA GLU A 150 -8.44 10.35 -3.66
C GLU A 150 -8.51 10.13 -5.16
N LEU A 151 -8.59 11.21 -5.93
CA LEU A 151 -8.54 11.15 -7.40
C LEU A 151 -7.18 10.60 -7.84
N ILE A 152 -7.16 9.78 -8.89
CA ILE A 152 -5.93 9.15 -9.39
C ILE A 152 -4.77 10.14 -9.65
N GLY A 153 -5.08 11.37 -10.09
CA GLY A 153 -4.07 12.40 -10.37
C GLY A 153 -3.49 13.07 -9.12
N ASP A 154 -4.17 12.94 -7.98
CA ASP A 154 -3.86 13.61 -6.72
C ASP A 154 -3.29 12.64 -5.67
N ILE A 155 -3.10 11.36 -6.03
CA ILE A 155 -2.52 10.35 -5.12
C ILE A 155 -1.03 10.64 -4.93
N ASP A 156 -0.68 11.06 -3.72
CA ASP A 156 0.70 11.25 -3.27
C ASP A 156 0.91 10.75 -1.83
N ARG A 157 2.14 10.86 -1.33
CA ARG A 157 2.50 10.40 0.03
C ARG A 157 1.73 11.09 1.14
N SER A 158 1.25 12.31 0.94
CA SER A 158 0.47 13.06 1.93
C SER A 158 -0.94 12.48 2.11
N LYS A 159 -1.41 11.69 1.14
CA LYS A 159 -2.73 11.05 1.17
C LYS A 159 -2.74 9.69 1.86
N VAL A 160 -1.55 9.13 2.13
CA VAL A 160 -1.40 7.94 2.96
C VAL A 160 -1.40 8.38 4.42
N THR A 161 -2.54 8.17 5.07
CA THR A 161 -2.79 8.61 6.44
C THR A 161 -2.70 7.42 7.39
N ASP A 162 -2.05 7.62 8.54
CA ASP A 162 -1.98 6.60 9.57
C ASP A 162 -3.35 6.46 10.27
N ASN A 163 -3.79 5.22 10.48
CA ASN A 163 -4.96 4.92 11.30
C ASN A 163 -4.55 5.13 12.76
N THR A 164 -4.61 6.37 13.23
CA THR A 164 -4.46 6.66 14.65
C THR A 164 -5.47 5.84 15.46
N PRO A 165 -5.07 5.21 16.58
CA PRO A 165 -5.99 4.97 17.68
C PRO A 165 -6.61 6.28 18.17
#